data_AF-A0A0F7X457-F1
#
_entry.id   AF-A0A0F7X457-F1
#
_cell.length_a   1.000
_cell.length_b   1.000
_cell.length_c   1.000
_cell.angle_alpha   90.00
_cell.angle_beta   90.00
_cell.angle_gamma   90.00
#
_symmetry.space_group_name_H-M   'P 1'
#
loop_
_entity.id
_entity.type
_entity.pdbx_description
1 polymer ?
#
loop_
_entity_poly.entity_id
_entity_poly.type
_entity_poly.pdbx_seq_one_letter_code
_entity_poly.pdbx_strand_id
1 'polypeptide(L)'
;MKTSVSMLLALLCSGASSIVLHAATTPLNPEDGFIGEGNTNTFSPKSTTDAAGTTYSLTGEVLYIDPGKGGSITGTCFVETAGDLTFLGNGNTLKFLSVDAGANIAVAHVQGSKNLSFTDFLSLVITESPKSAVTTGKGSLVSLGAVQLQDINTLVLTSNASVEDGGVIKGNSCLIQGIKNSAIFGQNTSSKKGGAISTTQGLTIENNLGTLKFNENKAVTSGGALDLGAASTFTANHELIFSQNKTSGNAANGGAINCSGDLTFTDNTSLLLQENSTMQDGGALCSTGTISITGSDSINVIGNTSGQKGGAISAASLKILGGQGGALFSNNVVTHATPLGGAIFINTGGSLQLFTQGGDIVFEGNQVTTTAPNATTKRNVIHLESTAKWTGLAASQGNAIYFYDPITTNDTGASDNLRINEVSANQKLSGSIVFSGERLSTAEAIAENLTSRINQPVTLVEGSLVLKQGVTLITQGFSQEPESTLLLDLGTSL
;
A
#
# COMPACT_ATOMS: atom_id res chain seq x y z
N MET A 1 -26.49 0.39 -72.06
CA MET A 1 -27.57 -0.61 -72.20
C MET A 1 -27.00 -1.94 -71.73
N LYS A 2 -27.68 -2.60 -70.77
CA LYS A 2 -27.55 -3.97 -70.22
C LYS A 2 -26.46 -4.87 -70.85
N THR A 3 -25.64 -5.60 -70.09
CA THR A 3 -26.07 -6.84 -69.41
C THR A 3 -25.17 -7.30 -68.26
N SER A 4 -25.82 -7.96 -67.31
CA SER A 4 -25.37 -8.55 -66.05
C SER A 4 -24.65 -9.90 -66.22
N VAL A 5 -23.71 -10.19 -65.32
CA VAL A 5 -23.45 -11.56 -64.84
C VAL A 5 -23.39 -11.48 -63.31
N SER A 6 -24.42 -12.00 -62.63
CA SER A 6 -24.41 -12.22 -61.19
C SER A 6 -23.77 -13.56 -60.88
N MET A 7 -22.75 -13.57 -60.03
CA MET A 7 -22.24 -14.79 -59.40
C MET A 7 -22.83 -14.89 -58.00
N LEU A 8 -23.61 -15.94 -57.79
CA LEU A 8 -24.32 -16.30 -56.57
C LEU A 8 -23.30 -16.85 -55.55
N LEU A 9 -23.08 -16.16 -54.43
CA LEU A 9 -22.38 -16.72 -53.27
C LEU A 9 -23.38 -16.79 -52.12
N ALA A 10 -23.93 -17.98 -51.88
CA ALA A 10 -24.80 -18.25 -50.75
C ALA A 10 -23.97 -18.24 -49.46
N LEU A 11 -24.12 -17.16 -48.67
CA LEU A 11 -23.62 -17.07 -47.32
C LEU A 11 -24.57 -17.86 -46.40
N LEU A 12 -24.18 -19.08 -46.04
CA LEU A 12 -24.82 -19.84 -44.96
C LEU A 12 -24.55 -19.11 -43.64
N CYS A 13 -25.50 -18.28 -43.21
CA CYS A 13 -25.53 -17.70 -41.88
C CYS A 13 -26.01 -18.77 -40.91
N SER A 14 -25.09 -19.54 -40.30
CA SER A 14 -25.41 -20.35 -39.13
C SER A 14 -25.48 -19.41 -37.93
N GLY A 15 -26.68 -18.94 -37.61
CA GLY A 15 -26.97 -18.25 -36.36
C GLY A 15 -26.77 -19.21 -35.18
N ALA A 16 -25.57 -19.25 -34.63
CA ALA A 16 -25.37 -19.77 -33.29
C ALA A 16 -25.90 -18.71 -32.31
N SER A 17 -27.14 -18.88 -31.85
CA SER A 17 -27.60 -18.20 -30.64
C SER A 17 -26.66 -18.60 -29.51
N SER A 18 -25.79 -17.69 -29.09
CA SER A 18 -25.06 -17.81 -27.84
C SER A 18 -26.08 -17.77 -26.70
N ILE A 19 -26.47 -18.95 -26.20
CA ILE A 19 -27.18 -19.08 -24.94
C ILE A 19 -26.21 -18.55 -23.88
N VAL A 20 -26.50 -17.38 -23.32
CA VAL A 20 -25.82 -16.90 -22.12
C VAL A 20 -26.33 -17.76 -20.98
N LEU A 21 -25.58 -18.80 -20.61
CA LEU A 21 -25.83 -19.48 -19.33
C LEU A 21 -25.59 -18.46 -18.22
N HIS A 22 -26.60 -18.26 -17.39
CA HIS A 22 -26.48 -17.46 -16.17
C HIS A 22 -25.97 -18.37 -15.05
N ALA A 23 -25.10 -17.85 -14.19
CA ALA A 23 -24.60 -18.58 -13.03
C ALA A 23 -25.76 -19.14 -12.19
N ALA A 24 -25.65 -20.40 -11.74
CA ALA A 24 -26.65 -21.00 -10.88
C ALA A 24 -26.74 -20.23 -9.56
N THR A 25 -27.92 -19.67 -9.25
CA THR A 25 -28.17 -19.01 -7.97
C THR A 25 -28.71 -20.04 -6.97
N THR A 26 -27.96 -20.25 -5.89
CA THR A 26 -28.29 -21.15 -4.80
C THR A 26 -28.56 -20.33 -3.54
N PRO A 27 -29.72 -20.47 -2.89
CA PRO A 27 -29.96 -19.80 -1.61
C PRO A 27 -29.01 -20.35 -0.54
N LEU A 28 -28.48 -19.46 0.30
CA LEU A 28 -27.70 -19.80 1.48
C LEU A 28 -28.46 -19.28 2.71
N ASN A 29 -29.10 -20.20 3.42
CA ASN A 29 -30.00 -19.88 4.53
C ASN A 29 -29.26 -19.94 5.88
N PRO A 30 -29.80 -19.36 6.96
CA PRO A 30 -29.21 -19.47 8.29
C PRO A 30 -28.92 -20.92 8.72
N GLU A 31 -29.78 -21.86 8.31
CA GLU A 31 -29.66 -23.29 8.60
C GLU A 31 -28.49 -23.97 7.84
N ASP A 32 -27.97 -23.35 6.79
CA ASP A 32 -26.77 -23.81 6.08
C ASP A 32 -25.47 -23.51 6.84
N GLY A 33 -25.55 -22.73 7.93
CA GLY A 33 -24.45 -22.47 8.85
C GLY A 33 -23.99 -23.72 9.59
N PHE A 34 -22.93 -23.57 10.37
CA PHE A 34 -22.39 -24.64 11.21
C PHE A 34 -21.90 -24.06 12.53
N ILE A 35 -22.28 -24.68 13.64
CA ILE A 35 -21.72 -24.40 14.96
C ILE A 35 -21.12 -25.70 15.47
N GLY A 36 -19.81 -25.72 15.71
CA GLY A 36 -19.07 -26.90 16.15
C GLY A 36 -19.22 -27.18 17.65
N GLU A 37 -19.51 -26.18 18.46
CA GLU A 37 -19.75 -26.37 19.89
C GLU A 37 -21.03 -27.21 20.14
N GLY A 38 -20.89 -28.29 20.91
CA GLY A 38 -21.99 -29.20 21.21
C GLY A 38 -22.46 -30.05 20.03
N ASN A 39 -21.83 -29.92 18.86
CA ASN A 39 -22.22 -30.62 17.65
C ASN A 39 -21.36 -31.86 17.44
N THR A 40 -22.01 -33.02 17.28
CA THR A 40 -21.35 -34.30 17.00
C THR A 40 -21.13 -34.54 15.51
N ASN A 41 -21.76 -33.74 14.65
CA ASN A 41 -21.61 -33.84 13.21
C ASN A 41 -20.36 -33.12 12.73
N THR A 42 -19.69 -33.67 11.73
CA THR A 42 -18.59 -33.01 11.05
C THR A 42 -19.12 -32.01 10.02
N PHE A 43 -18.49 -30.84 9.94
CA PHE A 43 -18.78 -29.89 8.86
C PHE A 43 -18.43 -30.50 7.51
N SER A 44 -19.32 -30.37 6.54
CA SER A 44 -19.13 -30.85 5.17
C SER A 44 -18.88 -29.67 4.22
N PRO A 45 -17.70 -29.61 3.58
CA PRO A 45 -17.41 -28.68 2.49
C PRO A 45 -18.48 -28.66 1.38
N LYS A 46 -18.81 -27.47 0.88
CA LYS A 46 -19.69 -27.28 -0.29
C LYS A 46 -18.83 -27.13 -1.55
N SER A 47 -18.99 -28.05 -2.50
CA SER A 47 -18.26 -28.03 -3.78
C SER A 47 -19.22 -27.92 -4.96
N THR A 48 -18.90 -27.03 -5.89
CA THR A 48 -19.63 -26.82 -7.15
C THR A 48 -18.67 -26.90 -8.34
N THR A 49 -19.23 -27.18 -9.52
CA THR A 49 -18.49 -27.41 -10.77
C THR A 49 -19.22 -26.78 -11.97
N ASP A 50 -20.00 -25.73 -11.74
CA ASP A 50 -20.80 -25.11 -12.81
C ASP A 50 -19.88 -24.22 -13.67
N ALA A 51 -19.75 -24.54 -14.95
CA ALA A 51 -18.95 -23.76 -15.89
C ALA A 51 -19.46 -22.33 -16.09
N ALA A 52 -20.75 -22.08 -15.83
CA ALA A 52 -21.33 -20.73 -15.80
C ALA A 52 -21.06 -19.98 -14.49
N GLY A 53 -20.52 -20.66 -13.48
CA GLY A 53 -20.30 -20.16 -12.13
C GLY A 53 -21.46 -20.42 -11.18
N THR A 54 -21.19 -20.22 -9.89
CA THR A 54 -22.14 -20.43 -8.80
C THR A 54 -22.30 -19.14 -8.00
N THR A 55 -23.54 -18.74 -7.73
CA THR A 55 -23.87 -17.64 -6.81
C THR A 55 -24.58 -18.16 -5.56
N TYR A 56 -23.97 -18.01 -4.40
CA TYR A 56 -24.64 -18.21 -3.11
C TYR A 56 -25.30 -16.91 -2.68
N SER A 57 -26.63 -16.90 -2.56
CA SER A 57 -27.41 -15.72 -2.19
C SER A 57 -27.98 -15.87 -0.78
N LEU A 58 -27.57 -14.99 0.14
CA LEU A 58 -28.01 -15.05 1.53
C LEU A 58 -29.49 -14.69 1.67
N THR A 59 -30.21 -15.47 2.45
CA THR A 59 -31.61 -15.20 2.85
C THR A 59 -31.73 -14.71 4.30
N GLY A 60 -30.64 -14.73 5.04
CA GLY A 60 -30.51 -14.28 6.43
C GLY A 60 -29.06 -14.32 6.91
N GLU A 61 -28.82 -14.13 8.21
CA GLU A 61 -27.47 -14.29 8.80
C GLU A 61 -27.01 -15.75 8.75
N VAL A 62 -25.80 -15.99 8.27
CA VAL A 62 -25.20 -17.33 8.18
C VAL A 62 -23.88 -17.36 8.95
N LEU A 63 -23.76 -18.33 9.87
CA LEU A 63 -22.65 -18.44 10.81
C LEU A 63 -21.94 -19.78 10.67
N TYR A 64 -20.62 -19.75 10.48
CA TYR A 64 -19.73 -20.90 10.53
C TYR A 64 -18.76 -20.72 11.70
N ILE A 65 -19.02 -21.36 12.83
CA ILE A 65 -18.25 -21.27 14.09
C ILE A 65 -17.62 -22.62 14.40
N ASP A 66 -16.29 -22.65 14.55
CA ASP A 66 -15.49 -23.85 14.75
C ASP A 66 -15.68 -24.99 13.72
N PRO A 67 -15.79 -24.75 12.39
CA PRO A 67 -15.66 -25.86 11.44
C PRO A 67 -14.32 -26.58 11.63
N GLY A 68 -14.36 -27.90 11.84
CA GLY A 68 -13.17 -28.70 12.13
C GLY A 68 -12.80 -28.81 13.62
N LYS A 69 -13.75 -28.52 14.53
CA LYS A 69 -13.59 -28.83 15.96
C LYS A 69 -13.38 -30.33 16.16
N GLY A 70 -12.32 -30.70 16.88
CA GLY A 70 -11.95 -32.11 17.12
C GLY A 70 -11.24 -32.81 15.95
N GLY A 71 -11.07 -32.14 14.82
CA GLY A 71 -10.31 -32.62 13.67
C GLY A 71 -10.53 -31.73 12.44
N SER A 72 -9.46 -31.41 11.69
CA SER A 72 -9.51 -30.50 10.55
C SER A 72 -10.58 -30.88 9.53
N ILE A 73 -11.21 -29.87 8.90
CA ILE A 73 -12.14 -30.12 7.79
C ILE A 73 -11.44 -30.81 6.61
N THR A 74 -12.18 -31.59 5.83
CA THR A 74 -11.64 -32.43 4.75
C THR A 74 -11.30 -31.66 3.47
N GLY A 75 -11.51 -30.35 3.43
CA GLY A 75 -11.34 -29.49 2.26
C GLY A 75 -11.48 -28.02 2.62
N THR A 76 -11.98 -27.21 1.68
CA THR A 76 -12.31 -25.78 1.89
C THR A 76 -13.81 -25.62 2.05
N CYS A 77 -14.29 -24.70 2.91
CA CYS A 77 -15.73 -24.55 3.15
C CYS A 77 -16.55 -24.41 1.87
N PHE A 78 -16.05 -23.64 0.90
CA PHE A 78 -16.65 -23.46 -0.41
C PHE A 78 -15.61 -23.62 -1.52
N VAL A 79 -15.89 -24.48 -2.49
CA VAL A 79 -15.02 -24.69 -3.66
C VAL A 79 -15.83 -24.60 -4.94
N GLU A 80 -15.34 -23.84 -5.91
CA GLU A 80 -15.81 -23.87 -7.30
C GLU A 80 -14.64 -24.26 -8.22
N THR A 81 -14.88 -25.23 -9.10
CA THR A 81 -13.81 -25.82 -9.94
C THR A 81 -13.90 -25.49 -11.43
N ALA A 82 -15.04 -24.99 -11.92
CA ALA A 82 -15.28 -24.77 -13.35
C ALA A 82 -15.59 -23.31 -13.71
N GLY A 83 -16.26 -22.58 -12.82
CA GLY A 83 -16.71 -21.20 -13.06
C GLY A 83 -16.28 -20.20 -12.01
N ASP A 84 -16.94 -19.03 -12.00
CA ASP A 84 -16.77 -18.02 -10.97
C ASP A 84 -17.58 -18.40 -9.71
N LEU A 85 -17.13 -17.96 -8.54
CA LEU A 85 -17.86 -18.12 -7.28
C LEU A 85 -18.24 -16.76 -6.72
N THR A 86 -19.54 -16.55 -6.52
CA THR A 86 -20.07 -15.28 -5.98
C THR A 86 -20.86 -15.54 -4.71
N PHE A 87 -20.68 -14.70 -3.70
CA PHE A 87 -21.52 -14.60 -2.53
C PHE A 87 -22.23 -13.24 -2.55
N LEU A 88 -23.56 -13.29 -2.61
CA LEU A 88 -24.43 -12.13 -2.57
C LEU A 88 -25.06 -12.03 -1.18
N GLY A 89 -24.70 -10.99 -0.43
CA GLY A 89 -25.13 -10.78 0.95
C GLY A 89 -26.59 -10.36 1.10
N ASN A 90 -27.18 -9.66 0.12
CA ASN A 90 -28.52 -9.06 0.22
C ASN A 90 -28.72 -8.23 1.51
N GLY A 91 -27.68 -7.51 1.94
CA GLY A 91 -27.67 -6.78 3.21
C GLY A 91 -27.65 -7.66 4.47
N ASN A 92 -27.28 -8.94 4.37
CA ASN A 92 -27.13 -9.84 5.51
C ASN A 92 -25.66 -10.01 5.93
N THR A 93 -25.47 -10.83 6.97
CA THR A 93 -24.17 -11.11 7.57
C THR A 93 -23.71 -12.54 7.26
N LEU A 94 -22.44 -12.69 6.90
CA LEU A 94 -21.75 -13.97 6.77
C LEU A 94 -20.53 -13.99 7.68
N LYS A 95 -20.43 -15.00 8.57
CA LYS A 95 -19.29 -15.15 9.48
C LYS A 95 -18.62 -16.51 9.36
N PHE A 96 -17.29 -16.51 9.34
CA PHE A 96 -16.43 -17.66 9.57
C PHE A 96 -15.52 -17.37 10.76
N LEU A 97 -15.66 -18.17 11.82
CA LEU A 97 -14.93 -18.01 13.07
C LEU A 97 -14.19 -19.32 13.39
N SER A 98 -12.88 -19.23 13.53
CA SER A 98 -12.02 -20.31 14.04
C SER A 98 -12.04 -21.60 13.20
N VAL A 99 -12.03 -21.49 11.86
CA VAL A 99 -11.98 -22.65 10.96
C VAL A 99 -10.65 -23.39 11.09
N ASP A 100 -10.72 -24.69 11.41
CA ASP A 100 -9.59 -25.61 11.38
C ASP A 100 -9.48 -26.26 9.99
N ALA A 101 -8.82 -25.55 9.07
CA ALA A 101 -8.69 -25.98 7.66
C ALA A 101 -7.68 -27.11 7.43
N GLY A 102 -6.89 -27.50 8.44
CA GLY A 102 -5.72 -28.34 8.23
C GLY A 102 -4.81 -27.77 7.13
N ALA A 103 -4.43 -28.60 6.15
CA ALA A 103 -3.58 -28.19 5.03
C ALA A 103 -4.33 -27.52 3.85
N ASN A 104 -5.58 -27.09 4.08
CA ASN A 104 -6.45 -26.50 3.06
C ASN A 104 -6.55 -24.97 3.19
N ILE A 105 -7.22 -24.39 2.20
CA ILE A 105 -7.77 -23.03 2.25
C ILE A 105 -9.02 -23.09 3.12
N ALA A 106 -9.24 -22.14 4.01
CA ALA A 106 -10.33 -22.24 4.98
C ALA A 106 -11.71 -21.99 4.38
N VAL A 107 -11.91 -20.83 3.75
CA VAL A 107 -13.27 -20.33 3.46
C VAL A 107 -13.68 -20.60 2.03
N ALA A 108 -12.96 -20.02 1.06
CA ALA A 108 -13.36 -20.10 -0.34
C ALA A 108 -12.16 -20.31 -1.27
N HIS A 109 -12.28 -21.27 -2.18
CA HIS A 109 -11.27 -21.55 -3.20
C HIS A 109 -11.92 -21.65 -4.58
N VAL A 110 -11.44 -20.83 -5.50
CA VAL A 110 -11.82 -20.89 -6.92
C VAL A 110 -10.63 -21.40 -7.73
N GLN A 111 -10.83 -22.51 -8.45
CA GLN A 111 -9.80 -23.09 -9.30
C GLN A 111 -9.79 -22.45 -10.69
N GLY A 112 -8.62 -22.44 -11.32
CA GLY A 112 -8.42 -21.79 -12.62
C GLY A 112 -8.53 -20.26 -12.55
N SER A 113 -8.32 -19.59 -13.68
CA SER A 113 -8.38 -18.12 -13.79
C SER A 113 -9.82 -17.59 -13.78
N LYS A 114 -10.51 -17.83 -12.66
CA LYS A 114 -11.92 -17.52 -12.40
C LYS A 114 -12.04 -16.70 -11.12
N ASN A 115 -13.10 -15.91 -11.00
CA ASN A 115 -13.23 -14.89 -9.97
C ASN A 115 -13.92 -15.42 -8.71
N LEU A 116 -13.53 -14.84 -7.57
CA LEU A 116 -14.19 -14.98 -6.29
C LEU A 116 -14.73 -13.62 -5.86
N SER A 117 -16.04 -13.51 -5.65
CA SER A 117 -16.69 -12.23 -5.36
C SER A 117 -17.56 -12.29 -4.11
N PHE A 118 -17.47 -11.26 -3.27
CA PHE A 118 -18.38 -11.01 -2.15
C PHE A 118 -18.97 -9.61 -2.33
N THR A 119 -20.31 -9.52 -2.40
CA THR A 119 -21.00 -8.25 -2.63
C THR A 119 -22.24 -8.08 -1.76
N ASP A 120 -22.57 -6.81 -1.44
CA ASP A 120 -23.80 -6.39 -0.75
C ASP A 120 -24.00 -7.02 0.63
N PHE A 121 -22.99 -6.94 1.50
CA PHE A 121 -23.06 -7.46 2.86
C PHE A 121 -23.31 -6.35 3.88
N LEU A 122 -24.15 -6.62 4.89
CA LEU A 122 -24.14 -5.85 6.13
C LEU A 122 -22.85 -6.09 6.90
N SER A 123 -22.42 -7.36 6.97
CA SER A 123 -21.10 -7.69 7.50
C SER A 123 -20.54 -8.97 6.91
N LEU A 124 -19.26 -8.93 6.54
CA LEU A 124 -18.47 -10.12 6.20
C LEU A 124 -17.35 -10.25 7.23
N VAL A 125 -17.36 -11.35 7.99
CA VAL A 125 -16.38 -11.61 9.05
C VAL A 125 -15.66 -12.93 8.77
N ILE A 126 -14.34 -12.88 8.67
CA ILE A 126 -13.48 -14.06 8.58
C ILE A 126 -12.36 -13.89 9.60
N THR A 127 -12.50 -14.60 10.71
CA THR A 127 -11.57 -14.52 11.83
C THR A 127 -10.99 -15.90 12.12
N GLU A 128 -9.68 -15.97 12.32
CA GLU A 128 -8.98 -17.21 12.68
C GLU A 128 -9.33 -18.37 11.72
N SER A 129 -9.34 -18.11 10.42
CA SER A 129 -9.82 -19.06 9.42
C SER A 129 -8.88 -19.09 8.23
N PRO A 130 -7.73 -19.79 8.28
CA PRO A 130 -7.33 -20.74 9.32
C PRO A 130 -6.85 -20.06 10.61
N LYS A 131 -7.15 -20.67 11.77
CA LYS A 131 -6.65 -20.20 13.07
C LYS A 131 -5.14 -20.38 13.14
N SER A 132 -4.43 -19.50 13.85
CA SER A 132 -2.95 -19.52 13.93
C SER A 132 -2.35 -20.82 14.48
N ALA A 133 -3.11 -21.61 15.25
CA ALA A 133 -2.71 -22.94 15.68
C ALA A 133 -2.61 -23.98 14.54
N VAL A 134 -3.22 -23.70 13.37
CA VAL A 134 -3.14 -24.53 12.17
C VAL A 134 -1.86 -24.19 11.41
N THR A 135 -0.80 -24.94 11.68
CA THR A 135 0.55 -24.70 11.13
C THR A 135 0.72 -25.08 9.66
N THR A 136 -0.34 -25.51 8.97
CA THR A 136 -0.31 -25.95 7.57
C THR A 136 -1.37 -25.27 6.69
N GLY A 137 -2.17 -24.35 7.25
CA GLY A 137 -3.27 -23.67 6.55
C GLY A 137 -2.79 -22.77 5.41
N LYS A 138 -3.63 -22.56 4.40
CA LYS A 138 -3.26 -21.85 3.15
C LYS A 138 -4.07 -20.57 2.92
N GLY A 139 -4.38 -19.84 3.99
CA GLY A 139 -5.19 -18.63 3.94
C GLY A 139 -6.69 -18.91 3.78
N SER A 140 -7.47 -17.84 3.67
CA SER A 140 -8.94 -17.90 3.76
C SER A 140 -9.62 -17.91 2.40
N LEU A 141 -9.23 -16.99 1.52
CA LEU A 141 -9.87 -16.69 0.26
C LEU A 141 -8.82 -16.80 -0.85
N VAL A 142 -8.94 -17.81 -1.70
CA VAL A 142 -7.96 -18.05 -2.76
C VAL A 142 -8.64 -18.18 -4.11
N SER A 143 -8.12 -17.45 -5.09
CA SER A 143 -8.54 -17.51 -6.48
C SER A 143 -7.32 -17.32 -7.39
N LEU A 144 -7.23 -18.08 -8.48
CA LEU A 144 -6.24 -17.78 -9.54
C LEU A 144 -6.75 -16.74 -10.55
N GLY A 145 -7.95 -16.20 -10.34
CA GLY A 145 -8.50 -15.00 -10.96
C GLY A 145 -8.56 -13.83 -9.95
N ALA A 146 -9.53 -12.94 -10.11
CA ALA A 146 -9.70 -11.80 -9.20
C ALA A 146 -10.45 -12.20 -7.92
N VAL A 147 -10.05 -11.60 -6.79
CA VAL A 147 -10.85 -11.58 -5.55
C VAL A 147 -11.49 -10.20 -5.41
N GLN A 148 -12.82 -10.14 -5.28
CA GLN A 148 -13.56 -8.88 -5.25
C GLN A 148 -14.37 -8.77 -3.96
N LEU A 149 -14.19 -7.68 -3.22
CA LEU A 149 -14.93 -7.33 -2.00
C LEU A 149 -15.63 -5.99 -2.23
N GLN A 150 -16.93 -6.04 -2.51
CA GLN A 150 -17.70 -4.90 -3.02
C GLN A 150 -18.93 -4.60 -2.16
N ASP A 151 -19.26 -3.33 -1.97
CA ASP A 151 -20.52 -2.90 -1.33
C ASP A 151 -20.78 -3.50 0.07
N ILE A 152 -19.70 -3.72 0.82
CA ILE A 152 -19.76 -4.29 2.17
C ILE A 152 -19.83 -3.15 3.19
N ASN A 153 -20.82 -3.20 4.10
CA ASN A 153 -20.88 -2.21 5.16
C ASN A 153 -19.72 -2.36 6.16
N THR A 154 -19.56 -3.55 6.76
CA THR A 154 -18.44 -3.85 7.67
C THR A 154 -17.70 -5.13 7.27
N LEU A 155 -16.42 -5.00 6.93
CA LEU A 155 -15.52 -6.11 6.59
C LEU A 155 -14.51 -6.34 7.72
N VAL A 156 -14.43 -7.55 8.25
CA VAL A 156 -13.48 -7.93 9.30
C VAL A 156 -12.75 -9.19 8.90
N LEU A 157 -11.46 -9.07 8.62
CA LEU A 157 -10.58 -10.14 8.17
C LEU A 157 -9.38 -10.19 9.10
N THR A 158 -9.48 -10.97 10.19
CA THR A 158 -8.53 -10.89 11.30
C THR A 158 -7.95 -12.23 11.73
N SER A 159 -6.69 -12.21 12.17
CA SER A 159 -6.01 -13.37 12.78
C SER A 159 -5.98 -14.63 11.89
N ASN A 160 -6.06 -14.47 10.57
CA ASN A 160 -5.96 -15.58 9.63
C ASN A 160 -4.48 -15.91 9.37
N ALA A 161 -4.17 -17.20 9.23
CA ALA A 161 -2.82 -17.68 9.02
C ALA A 161 -2.67 -18.46 7.70
N SER A 162 -1.53 -18.26 7.03
CA SER A 162 -1.15 -19.00 5.84
C SER A 162 0.32 -19.40 5.89
N VAL A 163 0.64 -20.64 5.54
CA VAL A 163 2.02 -21.05 5.24
C VAL A 163 2.46 -20.66 3.82
N GLU A 164 1.51 -20.16 3.03
CA GLU A 164 1.67 -19.71 1.66
C GLU A 164 1.50 -18.17 1.58
N ASP A 165 1.56 -17.63 0.37
CA ASP A 165 1.28 -16.20 0.14
C ASP A 165 -0.16 -15.85 0.52
N GLY A 166 -0.36 -14.66 1.10
CA GLY A 166 -1.67 -14.17 1.51
C GLY A 166 -2.17 -14.86 2.78
N GLY A 167 -2.08 -14.17 3.92
CA GLY A 167 -2.65 -14.70 5.17
C GLY A 167 -4.18 -14.80 5.14
N VAL A 168 -4.84 -13.88 4.44
CA VAL A 168 -6.29 -13.94 4.17
C VAL A 168 -6.53 -14.23 2.68
N ILE A 169 -5.98 -13.39 1.80
CA ILE A 169 -6.32 -13.37 0.38
C ILE A 169 -5.09 -13.69 -0.46
N LYS A 170 -5.23 -14.70 -1.33
CA LYS A 170 -4.32 -14.94 -2.45
C LYS A 170 -5.10 -14.86 -3.75
N GLY A 171 -4.79 -13.87 -4.57
CA GLY A 171 -5.49 -13.60 -5.83
C GLY A 171 -4.53 -13.40 -6.99
N ASN A 172 -5.01 -13.51 -8.22
CA ASN A 172 -4.30 -12.91 -9.35
C ASN A 172 -4.38 -11.38 -9.24
N SER A 173 -5.56 -10.84 -8.97
CA SER A 173 -5.77 -9.44 -8.60
C SER A 173 -6.76 -9.33 -7.45
N CYS A 174 -6.86 -8.17 -6.83
CA CYS A 174 -7.85 -7.90 -5.79
C CYS A 174 -8.50 -6.53 -5.99
N LEU A 175 -9.82 -6.46 -5.74
CA LEU A 175 -10.60 -5.22 -5.72
C LEU A 175 -11.31 -5.09 -4.37
N ILE A 176 -11.11 -3.95 -3.71
CA ILE A 176 -11.87 -3.56 -2.50
C ILE A 176 -12.56 -2.23 -2.81
N GLN A 177 -13.89 -2.26 -2.89
CA GLN A 177 -14.67 -1.11 -3.32
C GLN A 177 -15.98 -0.98 -2.54
N GLY A 178 -16.44 0.25 -2.31
CA GLY A 178 -17.76 0.50 -1.73
C GLY A 178 -17.90 0.07 -0.27
N ILE A 179 -16.80 0.04 0.49
CA ILE A 179 -16.84 -0.17 1.94
C ILE A 179 -17.53 1.03 2.61
N LYS A 180 -18.66 0.80 3.26
CA LYS A 180 -19.53 1.89 3.77
C LYS A 180 -19.14 2.36 5.16
N ASN A 181 -18.79 1.45 6.08
CA ASN A 181 -18.46 1.77 7.47
C ASN A 181 -16.99 1.48 7.80
N SER A 182 -16.51 0.25 7.61
CA SER A 182 -15.10 -0.08 7.89
C SER A 182 -14.62 -1.38 7.25
N ALA A 183 -13.34 -1.45 6.91
CA ALA A 183 -12.63 -2.69 6.59
C ALA A 183 -11.41 -2.86 7.50
N ILE A 184 -11.31 -3.99 8.20
CA ILE A 184 -10.20 -4.30 9.10
C ILE A 184 -9.49 -5.57 8.64
N PHE A 185 -8.22 -5.43 8.28
CA PHE A 185 -7.28 -6.51 8.04
C PHE A 185 -6.26 -6.51 9.18
N GLY A 186 -6.54 -7.30 10.22
CA GLY A 186 -5.81 -7.21 11.49
C GLY A 186 -5.10 -8.52 11.86
N GLN A 187 -3.85 -8.46 12.30
CA GLN A 187 -3.13 -9.62 12.87
C GLN A 187 -3.04 -10.85 11.94
N ASN A 188 -3.16 -10.66 10.62
CA ASN A 188 -3.06 -11.78 9.68
C ASN A 188 -1.60 -12.12 9.43
N THR A 189 -1.32 -13.39 9.17
CA THR A 189 0.05 -13.90 9.04
C THR A 189 0.24 -14.74 7.79
N SER A 190 1.36 -14.52 7.11
CA SER A 190 1.86 -15.37 6.04
C SER A 190 3.31 -15.78 6.33
N SER A 191 3.62 -17.07 6.16
CA SER A 191 5.01 -17.55 6.18
C SER A 191 5.80 -17.19 4.91
N LYS A 192 5.15 -16.50 3.95
CA LYS A 192 5.74 -15.99 2.71
C LYS A 192 5.40 -14.50 2.58
N LYS A 193 4.59 -14.15 1.58
CA LYS A 193 4.33 -12.79 1.12
C LYS A 193 2.94 -12.32 1.53
N GLY A 194 2.78 -11.05 1.87
CA GLY A 194 1.46 -10.44 2.08
C GLY A 194 0.75 -11.03 3.30
N GLY A 195 1.01 -10.47 4.49
CA GLY A 195 0.41 -10.98 5.72
C GLY A 195 -1.12 -10.97 5.69
N ALA A 196 -1.73 -10.01 4.99
CA ALA A 196 -3.16 -10.00 4.69
C ALA A 196 -3.45 -10.45 3.25
N ILE A 197 -2.83 -9.79 2.26
CA ILE A 197 -3.15 -9.97 0.84
C ILE A 197 -1.87 -10.15 0.03
N SER A 198 -1.86 -11.15 -0.84
CA SER A 198 -0.87 -11.27 -1.91
C SER A 198 -1.54 -11.38 -3.28
N THR A 199 -1.06 -10.58 -4.24
CA THR A 199 -1.55 -10.56 -5.62
C THR A 199 -0.41 -10.59 -6.62
N THR A 200 -0.63 -11.17 -7.80
CA THR A 200 0.36 -11.20 -8.89
C THR A 200 0.20 -10.07 -9.91
N GLN A 201 -1.04 -9.59 -10.13
CA GLN A 201 -1.42 -8.59 -11.13
C GLN A 201 -2.00 -7.31 -10.49
N GLY A 202 -1.69 -7.07 -9.21
CA GLY A 202 -1.98 -5.82 -8.52
C GLY A 202 -3.28 -5.81 -7.71
N LEU A 203 -3.48 -4.69 -7.02
CA LEU A 203 -4.59 -4.41 -6.11
C LEU A 203 -5.19 -3.05 -6.46
N THR A 204 -6.52 -2.97 -6.43
CA THR A 204 -7.27 -1.70 -6.49
C THR A 204 -8.11 -1.56 -5.23
N ILE A 205 -7.92 -0.47 -4.51
CA ILE A 205 -8.77 -0.06 -3.39
C ILE A 205 -9.38 1.28 -3.73
N GLU A 206 -10.69 1.33 -3.94
CA GLU A 206 -11.32 2.57 -4.39
C GLU A 206 -12.73 2.84 -3.86
N ASN A 207 -13.08 4.13 -3.80
CA ASN A 207 -14.44 4.59 -3.49
C ASN A 207 -15.00 4.03 -2.17
N ASN A 208 -14.15 4.02 -1.13
CA ASN A 208 -14.53 3.53 0.19
C ASN A 208 -14.82 4.70 1.13
N LEU A 209 -16.04 4.75 1.67
CA LEU A 209 -16.49 5.80 2.58
C LEU A 209 -16.04 5.53 4.03
N GLY A 210 -15.85 4.27 4.37
CA GLY A 210 -15.37 3.84 5.68
C GLY A 210 -13.86 3.86 5.83
N THR A 211 -13.38 3.70 7.07
CA THR A 211 -11.95 3.52 7.36
C THR A 211 -11.47 2.14 6.91
N LEU A 212 -10.36 2.08 6.18
CA LEU A 212 -9.65 0.85 5.84
C LEU A 212 -8.37 0.74 6.64
N LYS A 213 -8.30 -0.27 7.49
CA LYS A 213 -7.20 -0.49 8.41
C LYS A 213 -6.51 -1.82 8.15
N PHE A 214 -5.22 -1.75 7.87
CA PHE A 214 -4.30 -2.88 7.86
C PHE A 214 -3.40 -2.74 9.10
N ASN A 215 -3.65 -3.56 10.12
CA ASN A 215 -2.87 -3.48 11.35
C ASN A 215 -2.26 -4.81 11.78
N GLU A 216 -1.02 -4.75 12.28
CA GLU A 216 -0.35 -5.88 12.91
C GLU A 216 -0.23 -7.12 12.01
N ASN A 217 -0.31 -6.95 10.69
CA ASN A 217 -0.13 -8.04 9.76
C ASN A 217 1.35 -8.39 9.65
N LYS A 218 1.65 -9.68 9.47
CA LYS A 218 3.01 -10.18 9.40
C LYS A 218 3.22 -11.06 8.17
N ALA A 219 4.29 -10.77 7.44
CA ALA A 219 4.82 -11.65 6.40
C ALA A 219 6.27 -12.03 6.72
N VAL A 220 6.79 -13.11 6.12
CA VAL A 220 8.21 -13.44 6.25
C VAL A 220 9.01 -12.77 5.14
N THR A 221 8.57 -12.82 3.89
CA THR A 221 9.43 -12.51 2.74
C THR A 221 9.25 -11.11 2.18
N SER A 222 8.06 -10.53 2.23
CA SER A 222 7.78 -9.17 1.76
C SER A 222 6.34 -8.76 2.08
N GLY A 223 6.10 -7.45 2.18
CA GLY A 223 4.75 -6.91 2.29
C GLY A 223 4.05 -7.36 3.57
N GLY A 224 4.41 -6.79 4.72
CA GLY A 224 3.87 -7.25 6.01
C GLY A 224 2.34 -7.29 6.04
N ALA A 225 1.66 -6.34 5.37
CA ALA A 225 0.25 -6.44 5.05
C ALA A 225 0.01 -6.89 3.60
N LEU A 226 0.61 -6.19 2.63
CA LEU A 226 0.29 -6.31 1.21
C LEU A 226 1.55 -6.62 0.38
N ASP A 227 1.52 -7.70 -0.40
CA ASP A 227 2.52 -7.97 -1.43
C ASP A 227 1.87 -7.95 -2.82
N LEU A 228 2.32 -7.03 -3.66
CA LEU A 228 1.67 -6.64 -4.91
C LEU A 228 2.64 -6.89 -6.07
N GLY A 229 2.32 -7.87 -6.92
CA GLY A 229 3.17 -8.29 -8.04
C GLY A 229 3.16 -7.33 -9.24
N ALA A 230 2.26 -6.35 -9.25
CA ALA A 230 2.15 -5.35 -10.32
C ALA A 230 1.65 -4.01 -9.77
N ALA A 231 1.53 -3.03 -10.68
CA ALA A 231 1.05 -1.70 -10.34
C ALA A 231 -0.30 -1.76 -9.61
N SER A 232 -0.44 -0.92 -8.58
CA SER A 232 -1.58 -0.95 -7.65
C SER A 232 -2.02 0.44 -7.25
N THR A 233 -3.31 0.58 -6.98
CA THR A 233 -3.96 1.89 -6.80
C THR A 233 -4.85 1.93 -5.56
N PHE A 234 -4.84 3.11 -4.92
CA PHE A 234 -5.62 3.45 -3.74
C PHE A 234 -6.27 4.81 -3.99
N THR A 235 -7.53 4.82 -4.43
CA THR A 235 -8.16 6.02 -5.00
C THR A 235 -9.46 6.38 -4.29
N ALA A 236 -9.67 7.66 -3.97
CA ALA A 236 -10.97 8.13 -3.45
C ALA A 236 -11.44 7.38 -2.19
N ASN A 237 -10.52 7.06 -1.28
CA ASN A 237 -10.85 6.45 0.01
C ASN A 237 -10.90 7.50 1.10
N HIS A 238 -11.83 7.35 2.04
CA HIS A 238 -11.92 8.24 3.18
C HIS A 238 -10.66 8.15 4.04
N GLU A 239 -10.34 6.98 4.57
CA GLU A 239 -9.17 6.85 5.45
C GLU A 239 -8.44 5.52 5.22
N LEU A 240 -7.13 5.61 4.99
CA LEU A 240 -6.23 4.46 4.84
C LEU A 240 -5.23 4.44 5.99
N ILE A 241 -5.25 3.36 6.77
CA ILE A 241 -4.35 3.17 7.92
C ILE A 241 -3.53 1.90 7.72
N PHE A 242 -2.21 2.04 7.68
CA PHE A 242 -1.26 0.94 7.80
C PHE A 242 -0.48 1.13 9.09
N SER A 243 -0.77 0.32 10.10
CA SER A 243 -0.17 0.45 11.42
C SER A 243 0.47 -0.85 11.92
N GLN A 244 1.71 -0.82 12.39
CA GLN A 244 2.37 -1.97 13.03
C GLN A 244 2.48 -3.21 12.15
N ASN A 245 2.42 -3.07 10.82
CA ASN A 245 2.66 -4.19 9.92
C ASN A 245 4.16 -4.48 9.83
N LYS A 246 4.54 -5.75 9.72
CA LYS A 246 5.96 -6.12 9.72
C LYS A 246 6.33 -7.28 8.82
N THR A 247 7.55 -7.24 8.32
CA THR A 247 8.22 -8.42 7.80
C THR A 247 9.25 -8.96 8.79
N SER A 248 9.67 -10.22 8.65
CA SER A 248 10.70 -10.80 9.54
C SER A 248 11.85 -11.53 8.83
N GLY A 249 11.79 -11.72 7.52
CA GLY A 249 12.86 -12.37 6.76
C GLY A 249 13.99 -11.39 6.45
N ASN A 250 15.22 -11.88 6.43
CA ASN A 250 16.42 -11.04 6.26
C ASN A 250 16.47 -10.30 4.92
N ALA A 251 15.75 -10.76 3.90
CA ALA A 251 15.68 -10.13 2.58
C ALA A 251 14.35 -9.40 2.33
N ALA A 252 13.58 -9.15 3.39
CA ALA A 252 12.20 -8.70 3.26
C ALA A 252 12.06 -7.18 3.19
N ASN A 253 11.30 -6.73 2.18
CA ASN A 253 11.00 -5.34 1.90
C ASN A 253 9.54 -5.01 2.22
N GLY A 254 9.24 -3.72 2.45
CA GLY A 254 7.88 -3.22 2.60
C GLY A 254 7.19 -3.73 3.86
N GLY A 255 7.41 -3.09 5.00
CA GLY A 255 6.80 -3.52 6.26
C GLY A 255 5.27 -3.45 6.23
N ALA A 256 4.69 -2.49 5.52
CA ALA A 256 3.26 -2.50 5.17
C ALA A 256 3.02 -3.05 3.77
N ILE A 257 3.62 -2.42 2.75
CA ILE A 257 3.36 -2.71 1.34
C ILE A 257 4.68 -2.93 0.61
N ASN A 258 4.79 -4.05 -0.10
CA ASN A 258 5.80 -4.28 -1.11
C ASN A 258 5.15 -4.36 -2.49
N CYS A 259 5.58 -3.53 -3.44
CA CYS A 259 4.99 -3.43 -4.78
C CYS A 259 6.06 -3.62 -5.87
N SER A 260 5.82 -4.55 -6.80
CA SER A 260 6.72 -4.81 -7.94
C SER A 260 6.42 -3.92 -9.16
N GLY A 261 5.66 -2.84 -8.97
CA GLY A 261 5.34 -1.84 -9.98
C GLY A 261 4.97 -0.51 -9.32
N ASP A 262 4.33 0.39 -10.07
CA ASP A 262 3.90 1.68 -9.55
C ASP A 262 2.87 1.54 -8.42
N LEU A 263 3.01 2.36 -7.39
CA LEU A 263 2.12 2.39 -6.24
C LEU A 263 1.51 3.78 -6.11
N THR A 264 0.21 3.88 -6.36
CA THR A 264 -0.47 5.17 -6.48
C THR A 264 -1.54 5.33 -5.40
N PHE A 265 -1.45 6.42 -4.65
CA PHE A 265 -2.45 6.90 -3.71
C PHE A 265 -3.00 8.23 -4.24
N THR A 266 -4.27 8.25 -4.63
CA THR A 266 -4.88 9.43 -5.25
C THR A 266 -6.20 9.81 -4.57
N ASP A 267 -6.38 11.10 -4.28
CA ASP A 267 -7.65 11.66 -3.80
C ASP A 267 -8.21 10.98 -2.53
N ASN A 268 -7.34 10.54 -1.62
CA ASN A 268 -7.78 9.95 -0.35
C ASN A 268 -7.88 11.03 0.74
N THR A 269 -8.88 11.02 1.63
CA THR A 269 -8.91 12.07 2.67
C THR A 269 -7.71 11.94 3.62
N SER A 270 -7.33 10.73 4.01
CA SER A 270 -6.18 10.51 4.89
C SER A 270 -5.40 9.25 4.55
N LEU A 271 -4.07 9.35 4.62
CA LEU A 271 -3.13 8.23 4.59
C LEU A 271 -2.25 8.26 5.84
N LEU A 272 -2.35 7.22 6.67
CA LEU A 272 -1.52 7.01 7.84
C LEU A 272 -0.65 5.75 7.67
N LEU A 273 0.67 5.94 7.72
CA LEU A 273 1.69 4.91 7.74
C LEU A 273 2.44 4.99 9.06
N GLN A 274 2.08 4.13 10.03
CA GLN A 274 2.59 4.21 11.39
C GLN A 274 3.26 2.93 11.85
N GLU A 275 4.46 3.04 12.42
CA GLU A 275 5.11 1.94 13.15
C GLU A 275 5.27 0.65 12.33
N ASN A 276 5.32 0.75 11.01
CA ASN A 276 5.58 -0.40 10.15
C ASN A 276 7.08 -0.70 10.15
N SER A 277 7.44 -1.98 10.04
CA SER A 277 8.83 -2.40 10.15
C SER A 277 9.24 -3.46 9.14
N THR A 278 10.48 -3.39 8.65
CA THR A 278 11.03 -4.38 7.72
C THR A 278 12.52 -4.56 7.95
N MET A 279 13.07 -5.71 7.55
CA MET A 279 14.50 -6.00 7.73
C MET A 279 15.39 -5.44 6.62
N GLN A 280 14.83 -5.04 5.48
CA GLN A 280 15.55 -4.42 4.37
C GLN A 280 15.03 -3.02 4.10
N ASP A 281 14.33 -2.80 2.99
CA ASP A 281 14.03 -1.49 2.46
C ASP A 281 12.55 -1.13 2.62
N GLY A 282 12.28 0.13 2.98
CA GLY A 282 10.92 0.67 3.06
C GLY A 282 10.13 0.13 4.25
N GLY A 283 10.33 0.69 5.45
CA GLY A 283 9.65 0.22 6.66
C GLY A 283 8.12 0.24 6.54
N ALA A 284 7.55 1.18 5.80
CA ALA A 284 6.15 1.16 5.39
C ALA A 284 6.00 0.71 3.94
N LEU A 285 6.54 1.47 2.99
CA LEU A 285 6.34 1.27 1.56
C LEU A 285 7.66 0.94 0.87
N CYS A 286 7.67 -0.16 0.11
CA CYS A 286 8.72 -0.45 -0.85
C CYS A 286 8.12 -0.65 -2.24
N SER A 287 8.68 0.00 -3.25
CA SER A 287 8.28 -0.18 -4.64
C SER A 287 9.48 -0.22 -5.59
N THR A 288 9.46 -1.13 -6.56
CA THR A 288 10.40 -1.12 -7.68
C THR A 288 10.05 -0.08 -8.75
N GLY A 289 8.85 0.51 -8.67
CA GLY A 289 8.36 1.57 -9.54
C GLY A 289 8.26 2.92 -8.82
N THR A 290 7.39 3.78 -9.34
CA THR A 290 7.11 5.09 -8.77
C THR A 290 6.07 4.97 -7.67
N ILE A 291 6.34 5.59 -6.52
CA ILE A 291 5.34 5.85 -5.49
C ILE A 291 4.78 7.26 -5.73
N SER A 292 3.49 7.37 -5.96
CA SER A 292 2.79 8.65 -6.13
C SER A 292 1.72 8.81 -5.06
N ILE A 293 1.81 9.88 -4.27
CA ILE A 293 0.79 10.27 -3.28
C ILE A 293 0.31 11.67 -3.66
N THR A 294 -0.89 11.76 -4.24
CA THR A 294 -1.39 13.01 -4.84
C THR A 294 -2.84 13.26 -4.49
N GLY A 295 -3.21 14.49 -4.18
CA GLY A 295 -4.61 14.83 -3.89
C GLY A 295 -5.11 14.28 -2.54
N SER A 296 -4.25 13.62 -1.76
CA SER A 296 -4.62 13.23 -0.41
C SER A 296 -4.57 14.43 0.54
N ASP A 297 -5.62 14.64 1.34
CA ASP A 297 -5.67 15.81 2.22
C ASP A 297 -4.60 15.76 3.32
N SER A 298 -4.51 14.64 4.06
CA SER A 298 -3.51 14.45 5.11
C SER A 298 -2.64 13.22 4.83
N ILE A 299 -1.31 13.37 4.96
CA ILE A 299 -0.34 12.30 4.82
C ILE A 299 0.52 12.22 6.08
N ASN A 300 0.42 11.13 6.84
CA ASN A 300 1.18 10.95 8.09
C ASN A 300 2.05 9.69 8.00
N VAL A 301 3.37 9.88 8.10
CA VAL A 301 4.37 8.81 7.99
C VAL A 301 5.24 8.82 9.24
N ILE A 302 4.87 8.00 10.21
CA ILE A 302 5.32 8.16 11.61
C ILE A 302 5.95 6.87 12.15
N GLY A 303 7.16 6.97 12.69
CA GLY A 303 7.74 5.89 13.48
C GLY A 303 8.03 4.60 12.71
N ASN A 304 8.12 4.64 11.38
CA ASN A 304 8.40 3.46 10.58
C ASN A 304 9.90 3.13 10.65
N THR A 305 10.24 1.84 10.57
CA THR A 305 11.62 1.38 10.70
C THR A 305 12.02 0.43 9.59
N SER A 306 13.26 0.56 9.10
CA SER A 306 13.83 -0.39 8.15
C SER A 306 15.26 -0.79 8.52
N GLY A 307 15.70 -1.94 8.01
CA GLY A 307 17.01 -2.50 8.33
C GLY A 307 18.11 -2.10 7.35
N GLN A 308 17.82 -1.41 6.25
CA GLN A 308 18.86 -1.01 5.29
C GLN A 308 18.64 0.36 4.66
N LYS A 309 17.46 0.63 4.08
CA LYS A 309 17.19 1.89 3.37
C LYS A 309 15.75 2.35 3.54
N GLY A 310 15.53 3.67 3.60
CA GLY A 310 14.19 4.25 3.61
C GLY A 310 13.39 3.78 4.82
N GLY A 311 13.58 4.41 5.98
CA GLY A 311 12.95 3.95 7.22
C GLY A 311 11.43 3.87 7.11
N ALA A 312 10.82 4.70 6.26
CA ALA A 312 9.44 4.56 5.84
C ALA A 312 9.29 4.13 4.38
N ILE A 313 9.96 4.81 3.44
CA ILE A 313 9.72 4.70 2.01
C ILE A 313 11.03 4.38 1.28
N SER A 314 11.02 3.32 0.47
CA SER A 314 12.07 3.05 -0.52
C SER A 314 11.42 2.88 -1.90
N ALA A 315 11.86 3.66 -2.88
CA ALA A 315 11.23 3.69 -4.20
C ALA A 315 12.23 3.91 -5.34
N ALA A 316 11.84 3.49 -6.56
CA ALA A 316 12.54 3.95 -7.75
C ALA A 316 12.30 5.44 -8.02
N SER A 317 11.12 5.96 -7.73
CA SER A 317 10.83 7.39 -7.75
C SER A 317 9.71 7.71 -6.76
N LEU A 318 9.68 8.95 -6.27
CA LEU A 318 8.66 9.41 -5.32
C LEU A 318 8.09 10.76 -5.77
N LYS A 319 6.77 10.82 -5.81
CA LYS A 319 6.00 12.06 -6.00
C LYS A 319 5.04 12.24 -4.84
N ILE A 320 5.13 13.38 -4.16
CA ILE A 320 4.17 13.80 -3.15
C ILE A 320 3.60 15.15 -3.55
N LEU A 321 2.28 15.24 -3.62
CA LEU A 321 1.53 16.49 -3.67
C LEU A 321 0.63 16.54 -2.42
N GLY A 322 1.08 17.29 -1.41
CA GLY A 322 0.34 17.48 -0.17
C GLY A 322 -0.97 18.24 -0.42
N GLY A 323 -2.08 17.70 0.08
CA GLY A 323 -3.39 18.36 0.09
C GLY A 323 -3.52 19.37 1.23
N GLN A 324 -4.75 19.63 1.67
CA GLN A 324 -5.05 20.71 2.62
C GLN A 324 -4.52 20.45 4.05
N GLY A 325 -4.48 19.19 4.48
CA GLY A 325 -3.92 18.77 5.76
C GLY A 325 -2.39 18.63 5.76
N GLY A 326 -1.74 18.77 4.61
CA GLY A 326 -0.28 18.68 4.48
C GLY A 326 0.26 17.26 4.62
N ALA A 327 1.57 17.16 4.87
CA ALA A 327 2.26 15.90 5.08
C ALA A 327 3.23 15.99 6.26
N LEU A 328 3.27 14.97 7.11
CA LEU A 328 4.21 14.83 8.21
C LEU A 328 5.00 13.53 8.06
N PHE A 329 6.32 13.64 8.05
CA PHE A 329 7.25 12.53 8.13
C PHE A 329 8.02 12.67 9.43
N SER A 330 7.67 11.84 10.41
CA SER A 330 8.26 11.96 11.74
C SER A 330 8.82 10.68 12.32
N ASN A 331 9.98 10.78 12.95
CA ASN A 331 10.60 9.71 13.72
C ASN A 331 10.79 8.39 12.97
N ASN A 332 10.97 8.44 11.64
CA ASN A 332 11.29 7.25 10.87
C ASN A 332 12.79 6.94 11.00
N VAL A 333 13.13 5.65 11.06
CA VAL A 333 14.49 5.20 11.38
C VAL A 333 14.99 4.11 10.45
N VAL A 334 16.24 4.24 10.01
CA VAL A 334 16.98 3.11 9.42
C VAL A 334 18.08 2.67 10.37
N THR A 335 18.18 1.38 10.66
CA THR A 335 19.28 0.81 11.45
C THR A 335 20.06 -0.24 10.65
N HIS A 336 21.28 0.07 10.24
CA HIS A 336 22.13 -0.80 9.41
C HIS A 336 23.61 -0.53 9.62
N ALA A 337 24.53 -1.32 9.04
CA ALA A 337 25.95 -0.96 9.01
C ALA A 337 26.21 0.31 8.17
N THR A 338 25.44 0.49 7.11
CA THR A 338 25.49 1.63 6.17
C THR A 338 24.06 2.14 5.90
N PRO A 339 23.40 2.76 6.89
CA PRO A 339 21.99 3.14 6.79
C PRO A 339 21.80 4.35 5.86
N LEU A 340 20.75 4.34 5.03
CA LEU A 340 20.47 5.41 4.07
C LEU A 340 19.00 5.82 4.09
N GLY A 341 18.71 7.12 4.23
CA GLY A 341 17.35 7.66 4.11
C GLY A 341 16.48 7.34 5.31
N GLY A 342 16.61 8.10 6.40
CA GLY A 342 15.89 7.83 7.66
C GLY A 342 14.37 7.74 7.49
N ALA A 343 13.79 8.54 6.57
CA ALA A 343 12.41 8.36 6.12
C ALA A 343 12.33 7.84 4.69
N ILE A 344 13.06 8.44 3.76
CA ILE A 344 12.91 8.25 2.32
C ILE A 344 14.25 7.88 1.69
N PHE A 345 14.25 6.80 0.91
CA PHE A 345 15.34 6.43 0.02
C PHE A 345 14.86 6.38 -1.43
N ILE A 346 15.63 6.99 -2.34
CA ILE A 346 15.37 6.95 -3.78
C ILE A 346 16.52 6.20 -4.46
N ASN A 347 16.16 5.15 -5.22
CA ASN A 347 17.11 4.30 -5.93
C ASN A 347 17.91 5.05 -7.01
N THR A 348 18.99 4.43 -7.46
CA THR A 348 19.83 4.90 -8.56
C THR A 348 19.00 5.28 -9.79
N GLY A 349 19.25 6.46 -10.34
CA GLY A 349 18.56 6.98 -11.53
C GLY A 349 17.11 7.42 -11.29
N GLY A 350 16.65 7.35 -10.04
CA GLY A 350 15.32 7.73 -9.62
C GLY A 350 15.06 9.23 -9.60
N SER A 351 13.82 9.58 -9.27
CA SER A 351 13.38 10.98 -9.17
C SER A 351 12.60 11.26 -7.89
N LEU A 352 12.73 12.48 -7.39
CA LEU A 352 11.98 12.98 -6.25
C LEU A 352 11.25 14.27 -6.62
N GLN A 353 9.95 14.32 -6.30
CA GLN A 353 9.11 15.49 -6.45
C GLN A 353 8.29 15.72 -5.17
N LEU A 354 8.42 16.90 -4.57
CA LEU A 354 7.65 17.32 -3.40
C LEU A 354 6.96 18.64 -3.67
N PHE A 355 5.64 18.63 -3.69
CA PHE A 355 4.79 19.80 -3.87
C PHE A 355 3.78 19.94 -2.75
N THR A 356 3.46 21.18 -2.36
CA THR A 356 2.28 21.47 -1.54
C THR A 356 1.50 22.67 -2.07
N GLN A 357 0.17 22.51 -2.14
CA GLN A 357 -0.76 23.55 -2.57
C GLN A 357 -1.81 23.91 -1.49
N GLY A 358 -1.73 23.28 -0.31
CA GLY A 358 -2.77 23.36 0.72
C GLY A 358 -2.22 23.51 2.13
N GLY A 359 -1.51 22.49 2.63
CA GLY A 359 -0.88 22.48 3.95
C GLY A 359 0.60 22.07 3.92
N ASP A 360 1.34 22.37 4.97
CA ASP A 360 2.79 22.19 5.00
C ASP A 360 3.25 20.73 4.81
N ILE A 361 4.43 20.55 4.23
CA ILE A 361 5.15 19.27 4.30
C ILE A 361 6.26 19.42 5.35
N VAL A 362 6.26 18.57 6.35
CA VAL A 362 7.19 18.65 7.49
C VAL A 362 7.97 17.35 7.63
N PHE A 363 9.29 17.46 7.69
CA PHE A 363 10.21 16.37 7.98
C PHE A 363 10.91 16.63 9.31
N GLU A 364 10.57 15.88 10.35
CA GLU A 364 11.15 16.05 11.69
C GLU A 364 11.50 14.74 12.40
N GLY A 365 12.65 14.70 13.06
CA GLY A 365 12.98 13.59 13.94
C GLY A 365 13.45 12.32 13.23
N ASN A 366 13.60 12.33 11.91
CA ASN A 366 13.99 11.17 11.11
C ASN A 366 15.50 10.89 11.23
N GLN A 367 15.86 9.61 11.31
CA GLN A 367 17.19 9.20 11.74
C GLN A 367 17.77 8.04 10.94
N VAL A 368 19.09 8.02 10.86
CA VAL A 368 19.88 6.86 10.46
C VAL A 368 20.78 6.46 11.61
N THR A 369 20.82 5.16 11.92
CA THR A 369 21.61 4.58 13.02
C THR A 369 22.54 3.50 12.50
N THR A 370 23.85 3.67 12.72
CA THR A 370 24.83 2.62 12.42
C THR A 370 24.76 1.50 13.45
N THR A 371 24.93 0.25 13.04
CA THR A 371 25.01 -0.89 13.97
C THR A 371 26.37 -0.95 14.68
N ALA A 372 26.44 -1.69 15.79
CA ALA A 372 27.66 -1.96 16.56
C ALA A 372 28.83 -2.46 15.66
N PRO A 373 30.11 -2.23 16.04
CA PRO A 373 30.59 -1.77 17.36
C PRO A 373 30.58 -0.24 17.56
N ASN A 374 30.43 0.56 16.50
CA ASN A 374 30.47 2.03 16.56
C ASN A 374 29.09 2.60 16.19
N ALA A 375 28.09 2.31 17.02
CA ALA A 375 26.74 2.79 16.78
C ALA A 375 26.70 4.32 16.94
N THR A 376 26.27 5.00 15.90
CA THR A 376 26.06 6.44 15.86
C THR A 376 24.70 6.70 15.26
N THR A 377 24.00 7.69 15.80
CA THR A 377 22.70 8.12 15.29
C THR A 377 22.83 9.53 14.77
N LYS A 378 22.33 9.76 13.56
CA LYS A 378 22.34 11.07 12.90
C LYS A 378 20.93 11.37 12.40
N ARG A 379 20.59 12.66 12.33
CA ARG A 379 19.38 13.12 11.65
C ARG A 379 19.57 12.92 10.15
N ASN A 380 18.57 12.37 9.51
CA ASN A 380 18.49 12.27 8.06
C ASN A 380 17.05 11.93 7.68
N VAL A 381 16.48 12.69 6.76
CA VAL A 381 15.15 12.37 6.21
C VAL A 381 15.27 11.64 4.89
N ILE A 382 16.01 12.21 3.93
CA ILE A 382 16.04 11.75 2.55
C ILE A 382 17.47 11.34 2.21
N HIS A 383 17.60 10.24 1.47
CA HIS A 383 18.81 9.90 0.76
C HIS A 383 18.52 9.66 -0.73
N LEU A 384 19.27 10.35 -1.58
CA LEU A 384 19.26 10.17 -3.03
C LEU A 384 20.51 9.40 -3.48
N GLU A 385 20.31 8.19 -3.98
CA GLU A 385 21.39 7.33 -4.49
C GLU A 385 22.02 7.90 -5.78
N SER A 386 23.10 7.28 -6.26
CA SER A 386 23.79 7.69 -7.50
C SER A 386 22.84 8.03 -8.65
N THR A 387 23.07 9.15 -9.34
CA THR A 387 22.24 9.68 -10.44
C THR A 387 20.76 9.97 -10.13
N ALA A 388 20.27 9.71 -8.91
CA ALA A 388 18.92 10.12 -8.51
C ALA A 388 18.85 11.65 -8.37
N LYS A 389 17.71 12.24 -8.73
CA LYS A 389 17.58 13.70 -8.84
C LYS A 389 16.24 14.24 -8.35
N TRP A 390 16.25 15.50 -7.98
CA TRP A 390 15.03 16.28 -7.83
C TRP A 390 14.47 16.62 -9.20
N THR A 391 13.16 16.45 -9.34
CA THR A 391 12.37 16.85 -10.52
C THR A 391 11.30 17.88 -10.18
N GLY A 392 11.11 18.18 -8.89
CA GLY A 392 10.26 19.28 -8.45
C GLY A 392 10.35 19.48 -6.95
N LEU A 393 10.41 20.75 -6.54
CA LEU A 393 10.35 21.15 -5.15
C LEU A 393 9.64 22.50 -5.11
N ALA A 394 8.40 22.54 -4.63
CA ALA A 394 7.58 23.74 -4.70
C ALA A 394 6.52 23.81 -3.59
N ALA A 395 6.27 25.00 -3.08
CA ALA A 395 5.21 25.27 -2.11
C ALA A 395 4.37 26.46 -2.59
N SER A 396 3.06 26.40 -2.39
CA SER A 396 2.12 27.52 -2.65
C SER A 396 2.21 28.62 -1.60
N GLN A 397 1.71 29.81 -1.95
CA GLN A 397 1.65 30.94 -1.02
C GLN A 397 0.97 30.55 0.30
N GLY A 398 1.58 30.92 1.42
CA GLY A 398 1.08 30.59 2.76
C GLY A 398 1.48 29.20 3.26
N ASN A 399 2.08 28.37 2.40
CA ASN A 399 2.54 27.02 2.72
C ASN A 399 4.06 26.90 2.59
N ALA A 400 4.59 25.86 3.23
CA ALA A 400 6.01 25.59 3.22
C ALA A 400 6.35 24.08 3.22
N ILE A 401 7.57 23.79 2.78
CA ILE A 401 8.22 22.49 2.95
C ILE A 401 9.36 22.68 3.96
N TYR A 402 9.24 22.06 5.12
CA TYR A 402 10.18 22.14 6.23
C TYR A 402 11.08 20.90 6.31
N PHE A 403 12.38 21.12 6.15
CA PHE A 403 13.43 20.15 6.41
C PHE A 403 14.10 20.47 7.74
N TYR A 404 13.67 19.80 8.81
CA TYR A 404 14.38 19.82 10.09
C TYR A 404 15.46 18.74 10.19
N ASP A 405 15.35 17.71 9.35
CA ASP A 405 16.38 16.69 9.21
C ASP A 405 17.08 16.80 7.84
N PRO A 406 18.39 16.49 7.75
CA PRO A 406 19.15 16.64 6.51
C PRO A 406 18.76 15.74 5.33
N ILE A 407 18.98 16.27 4.13
CA ILE A 407 19.00 15.53 2.86
C ILE A 407 20.44 15.12 2.53
N THR A 408 20.67 13.84 2.21
CA THR A 408 21.98 13.32 1.81
C THR A 408 21.94 12.70 0.41
N THR A 409 23.12 12.52 -0.19
CA THR A 409 23.28 11.95 -1.52
C THR A 409 24.70 11.41 -1.71
N ASN A 410 24.84 10.35 -2.53
CA ASN A 410 26.11 9.69 -2.80
C ASN A 410 26.89 10.26 -4.01
N ASP A 411 26.33 11.22 -4.76
CA ASP A 411 26.92 11.66 -6.03
C ASP A 411 27.19 13.17 -6.10
N THR A 412 28.00 13.56 -7.08
CA THR A 412 28.31 14.96 -7.45
C THR A 412 27.87 15.33 -8.88
N GLY A 413 27.16 14.43 -9.60
CA GLY A 413 27.02 14.50 -11.06
C GLY A 413 25.65 14.74 -11.74
N ALA A 414 24.55 15.11 -11.06
CA ALA A 414 23.32 15.48 -11.81
C ALA A 414 23.44 16.93 -12.33
N SER A 415 23.49 17.11 -13.66
CA SER A 415 23.65 18.43 -14.30
C SER A 415 22.33 19.17 -14.54
N ASP A 416 21.20 18.49 -14.38
CA ASP A 416 19.87 19.09 -14.58
C ASP A 416 19.62 20.16 -13.51
N ASN A 417 19.25 21.35 -13.95
CA ASN A 417 18.93 22.46 -13.06
C ASN A 417 17.60 22.21 -12.33
N LEU A 418 17.63 22.15 -10.99
CA LEU A 418 16.43 22.14 -10.17
C LEU A 418 15.87 23.56 -10.09
N ARG A 419 14.67 23.74 -10.60
CA ARG A 419 13.94 25.01 -10.56
C ARG A 419 12.94 24.98 -9.41
N ILE A 420 13.37 25.49 -8.25
CA ILE A 420 12.53 25.52 -7.05
C ILE A 420 11.36 26.48 -7.31
N ASN A 421 10.18 26.08 -6.85
CA ASN A 421 8.94 26.83 -6.98
C ASN A 421 8.43 26.98 -8.42
N GLU A 422 8.95 26.17 -9.35
CA GLU A 422 8.38 25.98 -10.69
C GLU A 422 7.82 24.56 -10.82
N VAL A 423 6.50 24.45 -11.04
CA VAL A 423 5.81 23.18 -11.28
C VAL A 423 5.81 22.84 -12.77
N SER A 424 5.63 23.87 -13.60
CA SER A 424 5.77 23.80 -15.06
C SER A 424 6.09 25.19 -15.61
N ALA A 425 6.41 25.30 -16.90
CA ALA A 425 6.72 26.59 -17.54
C ALA A 425 5.62 27.67 -17.35
N ASN A 426 4.37 27.26 -17.12
CA ASN A 426 3.23 28.14 -16.93
C ASN A 426 2.67 28.14 -15.50
N GLN A 427 3.32 27.41 -14.57
CA GLN A 427 2.85 27.27 -13.20
C GLN A 427 4.02 27.42 -12.24
N LYS A 428 4.05 28.56 -11.57
CA LYS A 428 4.97 28.88 -10.49
C LYS A 428 4.21 29.01 -9.18
N LEU A 429 4.87 28.75 -8.06
CA LEU A 429 4.30 28.81 -6.71
C LEU A 429 5.16 29.71 -5.82
N SER A 430 4.55 30.50 -4.95
CA SER A 430 5.27 31.54 -4.19
C SER A 430 5.43 31.25 -2.68
N GLY A 431 5.42 29.97 -2.30
CA GLY A 431 5.60 29.50 -0.93
C GLY A 431 7.07 29.37 -0.51
N SER A 432 7.31 28.74 0.64
CA SER A 432 8.65 28.66 1.23
C SER A 432 9.23 27.26 1.26
N ILE A 433 10.51 27.14 0.92
CA ILE A 433 11.33 25.96 1.22
C ILE A 433 12.24 26.31 2.39
N VAL A 434 12.13 25.58 3.49
CA VAL A 434 12.77 25.93 4.76
C VAL A 434 13.70 24.81 5.23
N PHE A 435 14.97 25.13 5.44
CA PHE A 435 15.94 24.29 6.14
C PHE A 435 16.21 24.90 7.51
N SER A 436 16.09 24.13 8.59
CA SER A 436 16.26 24.68 9.94
C SER A 436 16.81 23.66 10.93
N GLY A 437 17.82 24.08 11.72
CA GLY A 437 18.35 23.30 12.84
C GLY A 437 17.56 23.47 14.14
N GLU A 438 16.43 24.19 14.12
CA GLU A 438 15.71 24.61 15.33
C GLU A 438 15.11 23.45 16.17
N ARG A 439 15.04 22.25 15.60
CA ARG A 439 14.55 21.04 16.29
C ARG A 439 15.68 20.19 16.89
N LEU A 440 16.94 20.58 16.72
CA LEU A 440 18.08 19.88 17.30
C LEU A 440 18.31 20.32 18.75
N SER A 441 18.56 19.34 19.63
CA SER A 441 19.16 19.65 20.92
C SER A 441 20.61 20.11 20.76
N THR A 442 21.19 20.72 21.80
CA THR A 442 22.60 21.15 21.81
C THR A 442 23.57 20.00 21.50
N ALA A 443 23.26 18.78 21.92
CA ALA A 443 24.09 17.60 21.66
C ALA A 443 23.96 17.10 20.20
N GLU A 444 22.79 17.29 19.59
CA GLU A 444 22.52 16.88 18.22
C GLU A 444 22.97 17.92 17.18
N ALA A 445 23.29 19.15 17.59
CA ALA A 445 23.74 20.24 16.74
C ALA A 445 25.19 20.05 16.23
N ILE A 446 25.46 18.88 15.64
CA ILE A 446 26.70 18.52 14.95
C ILE A 446 26.57 18.83 13.45
N ALA A 447 27.70 19.00 12.77
CA ALA A 447 27.75 19.40 11.37
C ALA A 447 26.92 18.48 10.44
N GLU A 448 26.96 17.17 10.66
CA GLU A 448 26.20 16.22 9.83
C GLU A 448 24.68 16.34 9.99
N ASN A 449 24.20 16.77 11.16
CA ASN A 449 22.77 17.00 11.41
C ASN A 449 22.29 18.37 10.91
N LEU A 450 23.22 19.26 10.55
CA LEU A 450 22.94 20.63 10.09
C LEU A 450 23.17 20.81 8.58
N THR A 451 23.68 19.79 7.88
CA THR A 451 24.09 19.93 6.47
C THR A 451 23.21 19.12 5.53
N SER A 452 22.41 19.81 4.73
CA SER A 452 21.69 19.21 3.60
C SER A 452 22.44 19.37 2.29
N ARG A 453 22.27 18.42 1.37
CA ARG A 453 22.86 18.49 0.01
C ARG A 453 21.80 18.23 -1.06
N ILE A 454 21.71 19.16 -2.01
CA ILE A 454 20.98 18.98 -3.27
C ILE A 454 22.02 18.89 -4.37
N ASN A 455 22.17 17.71 -4.97
CA ASN A 455 23.23 17.48 -5.95
C ASN A 455 22.86 17.94 -7.38
N GLN A 456 22.38 19.17 -7.50
CA GLN A 456 22.03 19.81 -8.78
C GLN A 456 22.36 21.30 -8.70
N PRO A 457 22.55 21.99 -9.84
CA PRO A 457 22.38 23.43 -9.90
C PRO A 457 20.95 23.78 -9.46
N VAL A 458 20.79 24.85 -8.70
CA VAL A 458 19.50 25.32 -8.19
C VAL A 458 19.22 26.71 -8.70
N THR A 459 18.01 26.89 -9.24
CA THR A 459 17.44 28.20 -9.50
C THR A 459 16.22 28.38 -8.61
N LEU A 460 16.21 29.40 -7.77
CA LEU A 460 15.01 29.81 -7.05
C LEU A 460 14.18 30.71 -7.98
N VAL A 461 13.04 30.21 -8.45
CA VAL A 461 12.23 30.88 -9.47
C VAL A 461 11.26 31.89 -8.87
N GLU A 462 10.64 31.55 -7.74
CA GLU A 462 9.65 32.37 -7.05
C GLU A 462 9.61 31.99 -5.55
N GLY A 463 8.90 32.75 -4.72
CA GLY A 463 8.75 32.46 -3.30
C GLY A 463 10.06 32.56 -2.53
N SER A 464 10.23 31.74 -1.49
CA SER A 464 11.35 31.87 -0.56
C SER A 464 12.16 30.59 -0.38
N LEU A 465 13.49 30.71 -0.35
CA LEU A 465 14.38 29.71 0.24
C LEU A 465 14.91 30.27 1.56
N VAL A 466 14.69 29.57 2.65
CA VAL A 466 14.96 30.04 4.02
C VAL A 466 15.90 29.06 4.72
N LEU A 467 17.07 29.55 5.15
CA LEU A 467 18.00 28.79 5.99
C LEU A 467 18.02 29.41 7.38
N LYS A 468 17.79 28.58 8.40
CA LYS A 468 17.68 29.01 9.80
C LYS A 468 18.56 28.16 10.74
N GLN A 469 18.95 28.75 11.86
CA GLN A 469 19.59 28.05 12.98
C GLN A 469 20.80 27.18 12.57
N GLY A 470 21.81 27.81 11.96
CA GLY A 470 23.12 27.20 11.74
C GLY A 470 23.19 26.15 10.63
N VAL A 471 22.13 25.96 9.84
CA VAL A 471 22.14 24.98 8.75
C VAL A 471 23.02 25.39 7.57
N THR A 472 23.54 24.39 6.88
CA THR A 472 24.22 24.53 5.60
C THR A 472 23.43 23.78 4.53
N LEU A 473 23.16 24.43 3.40
CA LEU A 473 22.63 23.78 2.20
C LEU A 473 23.71 23.78 1.13
N ILE A 474 24.13 22.60 0.66
CA ILE A 474 25.12 22.52 -0.42
C ILE A 474 24.41 22.22 -1.74
N THR A 475 24.67 23.05 -2.75
CA THR A 475 24.21 22.86 -4.14
C THR A 475 25.40 22.84 -5.10
N GLN A 476 25.22 22.44 -6.36
CA GLN A 476 26.30 22.57 -7.37
C GLN A 476 26.47 24.01 -7.88
N GLY A 477 25.49 24.87 -7.60
CA GLY A 477 25.45 26.26 -8.01
C GLY A 477 24.07 26.82 -7.67
N PHE A 478 24.01 28.11 -7.39
CA PHE A 478 22.78 28.77 -6.99
C PHE A 478 22.56 30.06 -7.81
N SER A 479 21.33 30.27 -8.25
CA SER A 479 20.87 31.49 -8.91
C SER A 479 19.43 31.82 -8.51
N GLN A 480 19.02 33.07 -8.74
CA GLN A 480 17.71 33.58 -8.37
C GLN A 480 17.07 34.32 -9.54
N GLU A 481 15.76 34.16 -9.71
CA GLU A 481 14.93 35.04 -10.53
C GLU A 481 14.39 36.23 -9.69
N PRO A 482 14.00 37.37 -10.32
CA PRO A 482 13.65 38.61 -9.60
C PRO A 482 12.53 38.50 -8.56
N GLU A 483 11.59 37.58 -8.74
CA GLU A 483 10.42 37.38 -7.87
C GLU A 483 10.70 36.40 -6.71
N SER A 484 11.97 36.06 -6.48
CA SER A 484 12.37 35.13 -5.43
C SER A 484 13.12 35.80 -4.27
N THR A 485 13.03 35.21 -3.09
CA THR A 485 13.71 35.68 -1.87
C THR A 485 14.61 34.58 -1.28
N LEU A 486 15.88 34.91 -1.08
CA LEU A 486 16.79 34.08 -0.28
C LEU A 486 16.93 34.71 1.11
N LEU A 487 16.65 33.95 2.16
CA LEU A 487 16.81 34.38 3.55
C LEU A 487 17.83 33.48 4.26
N LEU A 488 18.91 34.09 4.75
CA LEU A 488 19.97 33.43 5.49
C LEU A 488 20.05 34.03 6.91
N ASP A 489 19.70 33.24 7.93
CA ASP A 489 19.93 33.62 9.32
C ASP A 489 21.43 33.60 9.67
N LEU A 490 21.79 34.23 10.78
CA LEU A 490 23.16 34.22 11.30
C LEU A 490 23.66 32.77 11.47
N GLY A 491 24.86 32.50 10.96
CA GLY A 491 25.52 31.19 11.07
C GLY A 491 25.06 30.16 10.03
N THR A 492 24.22 30.54 9.06
CA THR A 492 23.83 29.65 7.95
C THR A 492 24.75 29.81 6.74
N SER A 493 24.73 28.83 5.82
CA SER A 493 25.57 28.84 4.62
C SER A 493 24.88 28.16 3.43
N LEU A 494 25.12 28.68 2.22
CA LEU A 494 24.64 28.17 0.94
C LEU A 494 25.78 27.96 -0.05
#